data_AF-A0A6D2Y3K9-F1
#
_entry.id   AF-A0A6D2Y3K9-F1
#
_cell.length_a   1.000
_cell.length_b   1.000
_cell.length_c   1.000
_cell.angle_alpha   90.00
_cell.angle_beta   90.00
_cell.angle_gamma   90.00
#
_symmetry.space_group_name_H-M   'P 1'
#
loop_
_entity.id
_entity.type
_entity.pdbx_description
1 polymer ?
#
loop_
_entity_poly.entity_id
_entity_poly.type
_entity_poly.pdbx_seq_one_letter_code
_entity_poly.pdbx_strand_id
1 'polypeptide(L)'
;MAEDLDELLDEVESKFCTPDLLRRGMVEQPKGCGGGTHSSDRNQAKAKETLRSTETFKKEDDLDSLINEIFEEPNLDKKPSKLKSKSSGNTSVRASIEGLGKSCSPVYLGGSSIPCGIGTNISWRACDHLRCIACDFLVVSYDDYMWDKSCDYLFFRNNMPEFHKLKAKLIKKKGTRAYACQCSWRTIEEVTDLQTDHQLRWVCGKH
;
A
#
# COMPACT_ATOMS: atom_id res chain seq x y z
N MET A 1 -6.91 -39.23 -26.01
CA MET A 1 -7.23 -37.81 -25.68
C MET A 1 -6.18 -37.13 -24.81
N ALA A 2 -5.19 -37.85 -24.25
CA ALA A 2 -4.02 -37.24 -23.58
C ALA A 2 -2.80 -37.11 -24.50
N GLU A 3 -2.70 -37.96 -25.53
CA GLU A 3 -1.56 -38.03 -26.47
C GLU A 3 -1.39 -36.78 -27.35
N ASP A 4 -2.47 -36.03 -27.57
CA ASP A 4 -2.49 -34.81 -28.41
C ASP A 4 -1.85 -33.60 -27.69
N LEU A 5 -1.75 -33.65 -26.36
CA LEU A 5 -1.23 -32.54 -25.55
C LEU A 5 0.28 -32.62 -25.40
N ASP A 6 0.82 -33.84 -25.29
CA ASP A 6 2.26 -34.09 -25.21
C ASP A 6 2.94 -33.77 -26.55
N GLU A 7 2.31 -34.08 -27.68
CA GLU A 7 2.84 -33.77 -29.02
C GLU A 7 2.94 -32.25 -29.26
N LEU A 8 1.98 -31.47 -28.75
CA LEU A 8 2.02 -30.01 -28.81
C LEU A 8 3.12 -29.40 -27.92
N LEU A 9 3.45 -30.05 -26.80
CA LEU A 9 4.54 -29.62 -25.91
C LEU A 9 5.91 -29.90 -26.55
N ASP A 10 6.08 -31.07 -27.16
CA ASP A 10 7.30 -31.44 -27.88
C ASP A 10 7.56 -30.52 -29.08
N GLU A 11 6.51 -30.10 -29.79
CA GLU A 11 6.62 -29.15 -30.90
C GLU A 11 7.12 -27.77 -30.44
N VAL A 12 6.63 -27.29 -29.29
CA VAL A 12 7.08 -26.03 -28.70
C VAL A 12 8.52 -26.14 -28.20
N GLU A 13 8.89 -27.24 -27.54
CA GLU A 13 10.26 -27.44 -27.07
C GLU A 13 11.26 -27.50 -28.24
N SER A 14 10.92 -28.21 -29.31
CA SER A 14 11.72 -28.27 -30.54
C SER A 14 11.88 -26.90 -31.24
N LYS A 15 10.80 -26.11 -31.30
CA LYS A 15 10.82 -24.80 -31.98
C LYS A 15 11.53 -23.70 -31.20
N PHE A 16 11.49 -23.74 -29.86
CA PHE A 16 11.93 -22.62 -29.02
C PHE A 16 13.08 -22.96 -28.07
N CYS A 17 13.31 -24.24 -27.75
CA CYS A 17 14.36 -24.70 -26.85
C CYS A 17 15.41 -25.52 -27.61
N THR A 18 16.19 -24.87 -28.48
CA THR A 18 17.40 -25.50 -29.00
C THR A 18 18.45 -25.59 -27.88
N PRO A 19 19.09 -26.75 -27.62
CA PRO A 19 20.11 -26.92 -26.56
C PRO A 19 21.35 -26.03 -26.73
N ASP A 20 21.53 -25.41 -27.90
CA ASP A 20 22.73 -24.66 -28.28
C ASP A 20 22.95 -23.33 -27.55
N LEU A 21 21.99 -22.84 -26.75
CA LEU A 21 22.20 -21.68 -25.87
C LEU A 21 22.57 -22.05 -24.43
N LEU A 22 22.46 -23.32 -24.02
CA LEU A 22 22.95 -23.81 -22.72
C LEU A 22 24.41 -24.30 -22.76
N ARG A 23 25.06 -24.27 -23.94
CA ARG A 23 26.43 -24.77 -24.12
C ARG A 23 27.49 -23.71 -24.37
N ARG A 24 27.23 -22.43 -24.06
CA ARG A 24 28.22 -21.35 -24.14
C ARG A 24 28.37 -20.58 -22.82
N GLY A 25 28.69 -21.34 -21.77
CA GLY A 25 29.03 -20.83 -20.44
C GLY A 25 29.81 -21.83 -19.59
N MET A 26 30.54 -22.79 -20.19
CA MET A 26 31.53 -23.58 -19.46
C MET A 26 32.87 -22.83 -19.51
N VAL A 27 33.15 -22.06 -18.45
CA VAL A 27 34.51 -21.63 -18.14
C VAL A 27 35.16 -22.77 -17.36
N GLU A 28 36.18 -23.37 -17.97
CA GLU A 28 37.10 -24.30 -17.33
C GLU A 28 37.81 -23.61 -16.15
N GLN A 29 37.90 -24.30 -15.00
CA GLN A 29 38.94 -24.03 -14.00
C GLN A 29 39.56 -25.37 -13.57
N PRO A 30 40.90 -25.46 -13.42
CA PRO A 30 41.60 -26.73 -13.45
C PRO A 30 41.69 -27.43 -12.09
N LYS A 31 41.93 -28.74 -12.21
CA LYS A 31 42.22 -29.75 -11.18
C LYS A 31 43.21 -29.31 -10.10
N GLY A 32 42.90 -29.67 -8.85
CA GLY A 32 43.85 -29.80 -7.75
C GLY A 32 43.30 -30.66 -6.60
N CYS A 33 43.98 -31.80 -6.36
CA CYS A 33 43.93 -32.76 -5.23
C CYS A 33 43.53 -32.17 -3.85
N GLY A 34 42.93 -32.83 -2.87
CA GLY A 34 42.60 -34.24 -2.57
C GLY A 34 42.33 -34.38 -1.05
N GLY A 35 41.52 -35.38 -0.64
CA GLY A 35 41.27 -35.81 0.76
C GLY A 35 40.34 -34.87 1.56
N GLY A 36 39.36 -35.29 2.37
CA GLY A 36 39.02 -36.57 2.98
C GLY A 36 38.51 -36.29 4.40
N THR A 37 37.42 -36.95 4.81
CA THR A 37 36.94 -37.19 6.21
C THR A 37 35.86 -36.26 6.81
N HIS A 38 34.61 -36.75 6.76
CA HIS A 38 33.68 -37.07 7.85
C HIS A 38 33.63 -36.27 9.18
N SER A 39 32.38 -36.05 9.62
CA SER A 39 31.87 -36.09 11.02
C SER A 39 31.91 -34.78 11.85
N SER A 40 30.78 -34.06 11.92
CA SER A 40 29.77 -34.08 13.00
C SER A 40 30.16 -33.31 14.29
N ASP A 41 29.66 -32.07 14.37
CA ASP A 41 29.60 -31.24 15.57
C ASP A 41 28.54 -31.75 16.56
N ARG A 42 28.98 -32.14 17.75
CA ARG A 42 28.17 -32.14 18.98
C ARG A 42 29.08 -31.86 20.16
N ASN A 43 28.90 -30.70 20.79
CA ASN A 43 29.27 -30.54 22.19
C ASN A 43 28.18 -29.81 22.96
N GLN A 44 27.73 -30.53 23.97
CA GLN A 44 26.72 -30.25 24.97
C GLN A 44 27.42 -29.65 26.19
N ALA A 45 26.90 -28.55 26.74
CA ALA A 45 27.20 -28.12 28.09
C ALA A 45 25.91 -27.66 28.78
N LYS A 46 25.63 -28.31 29.91
CA LYS A 46 24.42 -28.23 30.72
C LYS A 46 24.46 -27.09 31.74
N ALA A 47 23.24 -26.64 32.07
CA ALA A 47 22.71 -26.28 33.39
C ALA A 47 23.17 -24.98 34.07
N LYS A 48 22.18 -24.13 34.37
CA LYS A 48 21.73 -23.90 35.75
C LYS A 48 20.29 -23.38 35.78
N GLU A 49 19.49 -24.08 36.56
CA GLU A 49 18.09 -23.86 36.88
C GLU A 49 18.00 -22.95 38.12
N THR A 50 17.04 -22.01 38.16
CA THR A 50 16.45 -21.53 39.43
C THR A 50 14.99 -21.08 39.18
N LEU A 51 14.08 -22.00 39.49
CA LEU A 51 12.80 -21.84 40.21
C LEU A 51 12.17 -20.42 40.26
N ARG A 52 11.02 -20.20 39.62
CA ARG A 52 9.63 -20.39 40.12
C ARG A 52 9.06 -19.12 40.77
N SER A 53 8.01 -18.56 40.16
CA SER A 53 6.94 -17.84 40.86
C SER A 53 5.70 -17.77 39.95
N THR A 54 4.74 -18.63 40.27
CA THR A 54 3.34 -18.53 39.87
C THR A 54 2.69 -17.56 40.85
N GLU A 55 2.25 -16.39 40.41
CA GLU A 55 1.31 -15.55 41.16
C GLU A 55 0.22 -15.04 40.22
N THR A 56 -0.92 -15.72 40.34
CA THR A 56 -2.30 -15.24 40.24
C THR A 56 -2.56 -13.85 39.65
N PHE A 57 -3.25 -13.88 38.51
CA PHE A 57 -4.16 -12.87 37.99
C PHE A 57 -4.94 -12.14 39.08
N LYS A 58 -4.73 -10.82 39.18
CA LYS A 58 -5.71 -9.84 39.68
C LYS A 58 -5.52 -8.53 38.92
N LYS A 59 -6.29 -8.36 37.85
CA LYS A 59 -6.69 -7.09 37.22
C LYS A 59 -7.59 -7.40 36.03
N GLU A 60 -8.77 -7.91 36.33
CA GLU A 60 -9.88 -8.03 35.37
C GLU A 60 -10.80 -6.80 35.45
N ASP A 61 -10.83 -6.09 36.60
CA ASP A 61 -11.62 -4.86 36.79
C ASP A 61 -11.23 -3.71 35.85
N ASP A 62 -9.97 -3.62 35.41
CA ASP A 62 -9.51 -2.54 34.52
C ASP A 62 -10.03 -2.72 33.08
N LEU A 63 -10.27 -3.96 32.62
CA LEU A 63 -10.78 -4.20 31.27
C LEU A 63 -12.29 -3.98 31.20
N ASP A 64 -13.02 -4.43 32.23
CA ASP A 64 -14.47 -4.26 32.30
C ASP A 64 -14.86 -2.77 32.44
N SER A 65 -14.06 -1.96 33.13
CA SER A 65 -14.26 -0.51 33.18
C SER A 65 -14.11 0.19 31.83
N LEU A 66 -13.12 -0.22 31.01
CA LEU A 66 -12.91 0.34 29.67
C LEU A 66 -13.98 -0.12 28.67
N ILE A 67 -14.49 -1.34 28.84
CA ILE A 67 -15.59 -1.86 28.04
C ILE A 67 -16.87 -1.07 28.34
N ASN A 68 -17.19 -0.83 29.62
CA ASN A 68 -18.38 -0.06 30.00
C ASN A 68 -18.33 1.41 29.52
N GLU A 69 -17.16 2.04 29.44
CA GLU A 69 -17.01 3.40 28.89
C GLU A 69 -17.35 3.48 27.39
N ILE A 70 -17.15 2.38 26.63
CA ILE A 70 -17.48 2.30 25.20
C ILE A 70 -18.96 1.98 24.97
N PHE A 71 -19.60 1.24 25.89
CA PHE A 71 -21.00 0.84 25.79
C PHE A 71 -22.01 1.81 26.44
N GLU A 72 -21.57 2.77 27.25
CA GLU A 72 -22.42 3.87 27.73
C GLU A 72 -22.76 4.81 26.57
N GLU A 73 -23.94 4.62 25.98
CA GLU A 73 -24.51 5.52 24.97
C GLU A 73 -24.59 6.96 25.52
N PRO A 74 -24.29 7.99 24.69
CA PRO A 74 -24.33 9.36 25.14
C PRO A 74 -25.76 9.75 25.50
N ASN A 75 -26.03 9.90 26.80
CA ASN A 75 -27.29 10.40 27.32
C ASN A 75 -27.53 11.83 26.76
N LEU A 76 -28.37 11.94 25.74
CA LEU A 76 -28.75 13.19 25.07
C LEU A 76 -29.69 14.03 25.93
N ASP A 77 -29.32 14.32 27.18
CA ASP A 77 -30.09 15.21 28.04
C ASP A 77 -29.18 16.03 28.96
N LYS A 78 -28.69 17.16 28.44
CA LYS A 78 -28.37 18.36 29.23
C LYS A 78 -28.32 19.59 28.33
N LYS A 79 -29.23 20.53 28.62
CA LYS A 79 -29.42 21.84 27.97
C LYS A 79 -28.16 22.75 28.04
N PRO A 80 -28.05 23.74 27.13
CA PRO A 80 -26.84 24.51 26.91
C PRO A 80 -26.69 25.64 27.95
N SER A 81 -25.57 25.68 28.66
CA SER A 81 -25.15 26.87 29.41
C SER A 81 -24.16 27.68 28.57
N LYS A 82 -24.61 28.89 28.21
CA LYS A 82 -23.85 29.91 27.50
C LYS A 82 -22.60 30.30 28.30
N LEU A 83 -21.44 30.26 27.68
CA LEU A 83 -20.35 31.19 27.97
C LEU A 83 -19.81 31.77 26.66
N LYS A 84 -19.91 33.09 26.54
CA LYS A 84 -19.33 33.87 25.44
C LYS A 84 -17.87 34.18 25.77
N SER A 85 -16.98 34.02 24.80
CA SER A 85 -15.84 34.94 24.64
C SER A 85 -15.42 34.98 23.17
N LYS A 86 -15.28 36.18 22.62
CA LYS A 86 -14.80 36.44 21.26
C LYS A 86 -13.27 36.60 21.30
N SER A 87 -12.55 35.89 20.42
CA SER A 87 -11.24 36.26 19.86
C SER A 87 -10.92 35.25 18.74
N SER A 88 -11.08 35.61 17.46
CA SER A 88 -10.01 36.05 16.55
C SER A 88 -8.77 35.16 16.58
N GLY A 89 -8.60 34.32 15.55
CA GLY A 89 -7.43 33.48 15.35
C GLY A 89 -7.73 32.21 14.55
N ASN A 90 -7.50 32.28 13.25
CA ASN A 90 -7.40 31.16 12.32
C ASN A 90 -6.36 30.12 12.77
N THR A 91 -6.77 28.92 13.16
CA THR A 91 -5.89 27.74 13.09
C THR A 91 -6.76 26.51 12.87
N SER A 92 -6.62 25.91 11.69
CA SER A 92 -7.19 24.62 11.34
C SER A 92 -6.53 23.56 12.22
N VAL A 93 -7.19 23.21 13.32
CA VAL A 93 -6.82 22.04 14.12
C VAL A 93 -7.26 20.82 13.32
N ARG A 94 -6.34 20.26 12.53
CA ARG A 94 -6.47 18.87 12.08
C ARG A 94 -6.52 18.03 13.34
N ALA A 95 -7.70 17.48 13.64
CA ALA A 95 -7.82 16.40 14.60
C ALA A 95 -7.12 15.17 13.98
N SER A 96 -5.82 15.02 14.24
CA SER A 96 -5.15 13.75 14.06
C SER A 96 -5.68 12.81 15.14
N ILE A 97 -6.67 11.99 14.77
CA ILE A 97 -7.03 10.82 15.55
C ILE A 97 -5.96 9.77 15.24
N GLU A 98 -4.83 9.85 15.93
CA GLU A 98 -3.88 8.75 16.01
C GLU A 98 -4.56 7.55 16.68
N GLY A 99 -4.43 6.37 16.07
CA GLY A 99 -4.71 5.10 16.75
C GLY A 99 -5.95 4.33 16.29
N LEU A 100 -6.10 4.05 15.00
CA LEU A 100 -6.55 2.78 14.41
C LEU A 100 -6.55 3.01 12.89
N GLY A 101 -5.64 2.41 12.13
CA GLY A 101 -5.45 2.74 10.71
C GLY A 101 -6.77 2.62 9.92
N LYS A 102 -7.32 3.77 9.50
CA LYS A 102 -8.66 3.83 8.90
C LYS A 102 -8.51 3.69 7.41
N SER A 103 -9.16 2.68 6.82
CA SER A 103 -9.20 2.51 5.37
C SER A 103 -10.42 3.18 4.77
N CYS A 104 -10.28 3.74 3.57
CA CYS A 104 -11.43 4.18 2.78
C CYS A 104 -12.31 2.98 2.40
N SER A 105 -13.62 3.13 2.53
CA SER A 105 -14.61 2.13 2.10
C SER A 105 -15.93 2.80 1.71
N PRO A 106 -16.23 2.97 0.41
CA PRO A 106 -15.40 2.62 -0.76
C PRO A 106 -14.27 3.65 -1.01
N VAL A 107 -13.39 3.35 -1.96
CA VAL A 107 -12.23 4.19 -2.31
C VAL A 107 -12.60 5.10 -3.48
N TYR A 108 -12.66 6.40 -3.25
CA TYR A 108 -12.95 7.38 -4.30
C TYR A 108 -11.67 8.06 -4.81
N LEU A 109 -11.62 8.27 -6.12
CA LEU A 109 -10.76 9.26 -6.76
C LEU A 109 -11.58 10.52 -7.03
N GLY A 110 -11.01 11.70 -6.87
CA GLY A 110 -11.70 12.94 -7.19
C GLY A 110 -10.77 14.01 -7.75
N GLY A 111 -11.33 14.98 -8.47
CA GLY A 111 -10.63 16.19 -8.89
C GLY A 111 -10.26 17.10 -7.72
N SER A 112 -9.65 18.25 -8.01
CA SER A 112 -9.19 19.19 -6.98
C SER A 112 -10.33 19.88 -6.22
N SER A 113 -11.55 19.88 -6.77
CA SER A 113 -12.76 20.36 -6.09
C SER A 113 -13.21 19.46 -4.94
N ILE A 114 -12.80 18.18 -4.94
CA ILE A 114 -13.16 17.20 -3.92
C ILE A 114 -12.07 17.16 -2.84
N PRO A 115 -12.44 17.34 -1.55
CA PRO A 115 -11.48 17.31 -0.47
C PRO A 115 -10.86 15.91 -0.31
N CYS A 116 -9.56 15.86 -0.03
CA CYS A 116 -8.87 14.62 0.29
C CYS A 116 -9.20 14.13 1.71
N GLY A 117 -9.10 12.81 1.92
CA GLY A 117 -9.21 12.17 3.22
C GLY A 117 -9.88 10.79 3.14
N ILE A 118 -10.39 10.34 4.28
CA ILE A 118 -11.03 9.02 4.40
C ILE A 118 -12.40 9.06 3.72
N GLY A 119 -12.54 8.29 2.63
CA GLY A 119 -13.81 8.06 1.94
C GLY A 119 -14.67 7.04 2.69
N THR A 120 -15.93 7.39 2.95
CA THR A 120 -16.94 6.48 3.51
C THR A 120 -18.22 6.58 2.67
N ASN A 121 -19.16 5.65 2.80
CA ASN A 121 -20.43 5.68 2.06
C ASN A 121 -21.18 7.04 2.21
N ILE A 122 -21.08 7.66 3.38
CA ILE A 122 -21.70 8.96 3.71
C ILE A 122 -20.79 10.17 3.43
N SER A 123 -19.49 9.97 3.21
CA SER A 123 -18.52 11.04 3.00
C SER A 123 -17.70 10.80 1.76
N TRP A 124 -18.06 11.52 0.69
CA TRP A 124 -17.34 11.48 -0.59
C TRP A 124 -16.07 12.33 -0.48
N ARG A 125 -14.96 11.66 -0.17
CA ARG A 125 -13.62 12.25 -0.09
C ARG A 125 -12.67 11.46 -0.97
N ALA A 126 -11.77 12.16 -1.66
CA ALA A 126 -10.74 11.52 -2.46
C ALA A 126 -9.66 10.93 -1.55
N CYS A 127 -9.27 9.67 -1.79
CA CYS A 127 -8.20 9.06 -1.00
C CYS A 127 -6.84 9.66 -1.37
N ASP A 128 -6.08 10.12 -0.39
CA ASP A 128 -4.71 10.63 -0.54
C ASP A 128 -3.63 9.59 -0.15
N HIS A 129 -4.03 8.47 0.48
CA HIS A 129 -3.14 7.37 0.84
C HIS A 129 -3.30 6.20 -0.12
N LEU A 130 -3.21 6.44 -1.43
CA LEU A 130 -3.37 5.40 -2.45
C LEU A 130 -2.06 4.64 -2.70
N ARG A 131 -2.17 3.32 -2.87
CA ARG A 131 -1.06 2.41 -3.16
C ARG A 131 -1.39 1.55 -4.37
N CYS A 132 -0.45 1.43 -5.30
CA CYS A 132 -0.61 0.57 -6.45
C CYS A 132 -0.17 -0.86 -6.13
N ILE A 133 -1.04 -1.85 -6.32
CA ILE A 133 -0.71 -3.26 -6.09
C ILE A 133 0.16 -3.86 -7.21
N ALA A 134 0.28 -3.17 -8.36
CA ALA A 134 1.03 -3.64 -9.51
C ALA A 134 2.53 -3.34 -9.43
N CYS A 135 2.87 -2.10 -9.05
CA CYS A 135 4.26 -1.66 -8.90
C CYS A 135 4.67 -1.48 -7.44
N ASP A 136 3.74 -1.65 -6.49
CA ASP A 136 3.97 -1.54 -5.05
C ASP A 136 4.31 -0.13 -4.53
N PHE A 137 4.28 0.88 -5.42
CA PHE A 137 4.53 2.28 -5.08
C PHE A 137 3.28 3.03 -4.63
N LEU A 138 3.50 4.10 -3.87
CA LEU A 138 2.49 5.10 -3.57
C LEU A 138 2.04 5.81 -4.85
N VAL A 139 0.76 6.12 -4.92
CA VAL A 139 0.19 6.94 -5.98
C VAL A 139 0.34 8.40 -5.57
N VAL A 140 1.06 9.17 -6.38
CA VAL A 140 1.17 10.63 -6.19
C VAL A 140 -0.06 11.29 -6.79
N SER A 141 -0.49 12.41 -6.18
CA SER A 141 -1.60 13.22 -6.66
C SER A 141 -1.23 14.69 -6.73
N TYR A 142 -1.62 15.38 -7.81
CA TYR A 142 -1.37 16.81 -8.01
C TYR A 142 -2.66 17.58 -8.30
N ASP A 143 -2.97 18.57 -7.45
CA ASP A 143 -4.17 19.41 -7.54
C ASP A 143 -4.09 20.45 -8.66
N ASP A 144 -5.19 20.64 -9.38
CA ASP A 144 -5.32 21.58 -10.51
C ASP A 144 -4.37 21.27 -11.69
N TYR A 145 -4.01 20.01 -11.83
CA TYR A 145 -3.22 19.50 -12.95
C TYR A 145 -3.88 18.29 -13.62
N MET A 146 -3.55 18.13 -14.89
CA MET A 146 -3.79 16.93 -15.69
C MET A 146 -2.48 16.41 -16.28
N TRP A 147 -2.45 15.12 -16.60
CA TRP A 147 -1.41 14.55 -17.45
C TRP A 147 -1.59 14.97 -18.90
N ASP A 148 -0.51 15.37 -19.56
CA ASP A 148 -0.49 15.62 -20.99
C ASP A 148 -0.77 14.34 -21.80
N LYS A 149 -1.29 14.48 -23.02
CA LYS A 149 -1.60 13.34 -23.91
C LYS A 149 -0.35 12.62 -24.41
N SER A 150 0.83 13.28 -24.39
CA SER A 150 2.11 12.64 -24.73
C SER A 150 2.67 11.77 -23.60
N CYS A 151 1.98 11.68 -22.45
CA CYS A 151 2.39 10.79 -21.36
C CYS A 151 2.36 9.32 -21.79
N ASP A 152 3.42 8.61 -21.44
CA ASP A 152 3.65 7.23 -21.82
C ASP A 152 4.21 6.44 -20.63
N TYR A 153 4.17 5.12 -20.74
CA TYR A 153 4.58 4.22 -19.66
C TYR A 153 6.03 4.46 -19.21
N LEU A 154 6.96 4.65 -20.16
CA LEU A 154 8.38 4.84 -19.87
C LEU A 154 8.63 6.13 -19.09
N PHE A 155 7.87 7.20 -19.36
CA PHE A 155 7.98 8.43 -18.60
C PHE A 155 7.70 8.21 -17.12
N PHE A 156 6.61 7.55 -16.76
CA PHE A 156 6.31 7.31 -15.34
C PHE A 156 7.30 6.33 -14.70
N ARG A 157 7.70 5.28 -15.41
CA ARG A 157 8.66 4.30 -14.88
C ARG A 157 10.01 4.91 -14.53
N ASN A 158 10.46 5.91 -15.29
CA ASN A 158 11.78 6.53 -15.13
C ASN A 158 11.79 7.78 -14.23
N ASN A 159 10.63 8.41 -14.01
CA ASN A 159 10.54 9.73 -13.37
C ASN A 159 9.70 9.76 -12.09
N MET A 160 9.06 8.64 -11.72
CA MET A 160 8.33 8.54 -10.45
C MET A 160 9.26 8.11 -9.31
N PRO A 161 9.15 8.74 -8.12
CA PRO A 161 8.16 9.75 -7.72
C PRO A 161 8.63 11.22 -7.86
N GLU A 162 9.68 11.50 -8.64
CA GLU A 162 10.30 12.83 -8.68
C GLU A 162 9.43 13.91 -9.33
N PHE A 163 8.75 14.72 -8.50
CA PHE A 163 7.87 15.81 -8.96
C PHE A 163 8.51 16.75 -10.00
N HIS A 164 9.77 17.14 -9.82
CA HIS A 164 10.47 18.05 -10.74
C HIS A 164 10.55 17.49 -12.17
N LYS A 165 10.67 16.17 -12.31
CA LYS A 165 10.69 15.49 -13.61
C LYS A 165 9.26 15.30 -14.14
N LEU A 166 8.32 14.94 -13.27
CA LEU A 166 6.90 14.76 -13.62
C LEU A 166 6.24 16.05 -14.10
N LYS A 167 6.65 17.21 -13.54
CA LYS A 167 6.17 18.55 -13.92
C LYS A 167 6.32 18.85 -15.41
N ALA A 168 7.27 18.22 -16.10
CA ALA A 168 7.47 18.41 -17.53
C ALA A 168 6.24 18.00 -18.38
N LYS A 169 5.45 17.02 -17.91
CA LYS A 169 4.23 16.55 -18.59
C LYS A 169 2.94 16.86 -17.81
N LEU A 170 2.99 17.76 -16.83
CA LEU A 170 1.82 18.24 -16.09
C LEU A 170 1.27 19.52 -16.74
N ILE A 171 -0.01 19.51 -17.11
CA ILE A 171 -0.72 20.67 -17.65
C ILE A 171 -1.66 21.22 -16.58
N LYS A 172 -1.64 22.53 -16.36
CA LYS A 172 -2.55 23.19 -15.42
C LYS A 172 -3.99 23.13 -15.95
N LYS A 173 -4.89 22.51 -15.19
CA LYS A 173 -6.34 22.58 -15.39
C LYS A 173 -7.05 22.59 -14.05
N LYS A 174 -7.71 23.70 -13.76
CA LYS A 174 -8.49 23.87 -12.53
C LYS A 174 -9.62 22.83 -12.45
N GLY A 175 -9.88 22.35 -11.24
CA GLY A 175 -10.92 21.35 -10.98
C GLY A 175 -10.48 19.91 -11.25
N THR A 176 -9.29 19.68 -11.81
CA THR A 176 -8.77 18.34 -12.06
C THR A 176 -7.66 17.95 -11.11
N ARG A 177 -7.48 16.65 -10.91
CA ARG A 177 -6.36 16.09 -10.15
C ARG A 177 -5.69 15.00 -10.97
N ALA A 178 -4.37 15.10 -11.08
CA ALA A 178 -3.54 14.14 -11.78
C ALA A 178 -3.00 13.12 -10.78
N TYR A 179 -3.31 11.84 -10.99
CA TYR A 179 -2.85 10.71 -10.19
C TYR A 179 -1.87 9.87 -10.99
N ALA A 180 -0.79 9.40 -10.37
CA ALA A 180 0.11 8.46 -11.03
C ALA A 180 0.88 7.57 -10.05
N CYS A 181 1.22 6.38 -10.50
CA CYS A 181 2.28 5.54 -9.96
C CYS A 181 3.29 5.23 -11.08
N GLN A 182 4.25 4.34 -10.84
CA GLN A 182 5.25 3.98 -11.87
C GLN A 182 4.65 3.29 -13.11
N CYS A 183 3.50 2.64 -12.99
CA CYS A 183 2.94 1.82 -14.07
C CYS A 183 1.60 2.31 -14.63
N SER A 184 0.94 3.26 -13.99
CA SER A 184 -0.40 3.70 -14.34
C SER A 184 -0.59 5.16 -13.95
N TRP A 185 -1.44 5.88 -14.68
CA TRP A 185 -1.74 7.28 -14.44
C TRP A 185 -3.16 7.59 -14.89
N ARG A 186 -3.78 8.58 -14.24
CA ARG A 186 -5.12 9.08 -14.57
C ARG A 186 -5.26 10.55 -14.25
N THR A 187 -6.11 11.23 -15.01
CA THR A 187 -6.62 12.55 -14.67
C THR A 187 -8.09 12.40 -14.31
N ILE A 188 -8.49 12.95 -13.16
CA ILE A 188 -9.87 12.87 -12.66
C ILE A 188 -10.39 14.30 -12.44
N GLU A 189 -11.62 14.56 -12.87
CA GLU A 189 -12.32 15.85 -12.73
C GLU A 189 -13.45 15.73 -11.71
N GLU A 190 -14.31 14.74 -11.89
CA GLU A 190 -15.42 14.44 -10.99
C GLU A 190 -15.11 13.24 -10.08
N VAL A 191 -15.83 13.11 -8.97
CA VAL A 191 -15.66 11.97 -8.08
C VAL A 191 -15.97 10.67 -8.82
N THR A 192 -15.05 9.71 -8.75
CA THR A 192 -15.14 8.42 -9.41
C THR A 192 -14.85 7.33 -8.39
N ASP A 193 -15.72 6.32 -8.31
CA ASP A 193 -15.44 5.14 -7.50
C ASP A 193 -14.37 4.28 -8.19
N LEU A 194 -13.27 4.04 -7.48
CA LEU A 194 -12.16 3.24 -7.99
C LEU A 194 -12.59 1.80 -8.32
N GLN A 195 -13.63 1.28 -7.68
CA GLN A 195 -14.16 -0.06 -7.97
C GLN A 195 -14.71 -0.19 -9.40
N THR A 196 -15.07 0.93 -10.02
CA THR A 196 -15.59 0.96 -11.40
C THR A 196 -14.46 0.95 -12.46
N ASP A 197 -13.24 1.35 -12.10
CA ASP A 197 -12.08 1.34 -13.03
C ASP A 197 -11.15 0.17 -12.72
N HIS A 198 -11.47 -1.01 -13.28
CA HIS A 198 -10.67 -2.22 -13.13
C HIS A 198 -9.26 -2.13 -13.75
N GLN A 199 -8.97 -1.13 -14.59
CA GLN A 199 -7.62 -0.95 -15.14
C GLN A 199 -6.67 -0.41 -14.05
N LEU A 200 -7.20 0.30 -13.06
CA LEU A 200 -6.44 0.83 -11.95
C LEU A 200 -6.36 -0.16 -10.81
N ARG A 201 -5.20 -0.79 -10.72
CA ARG A 201 -4.80 -1.63 -9.60
C ARG A 201 -4.32 -0.78 -8.41
N TRP A 202 -5.15 0.17 -7.97
CA TRP A 202 -4.89 1.04 -6.82
C TRP A 202 -5.80 0.67 -5.66
N VAL A 203 -5.31 0.82 -4.43
CA VAL A 203 -6.05 0.55 -3.19
C VAL A 203 -5.71 1.59 -2.14
N CYS A 204 -6.56 1.77 -1.13
CA CYS A 204 -6.21 2.59 0.03
C CYS A 204 -5.16 1.87 0.89
N GLY A 205 -4.01 2.51 1.10
CA GLY A 205 -2.89 2.06 1.92
C GLY A 205 -3.06 2.25 3.42
N LYS A 206 -4.27 2.64 3.87
CA LYS A 206 -4.66 3.07 5.24
C LYS A 206 -4.18 4.49 5.57
N HIS A 207 -5.08 5.26 6.19
CA HIS A 207 -4.84 6.59 6.73
C HIS A 207 -4.45 6.52 8.22
#